data_AF-A0A0F3MSF8-F1
#
_entry.id   AF-A0A0F3MSF8-F1
#
_cell.length_a   1.000
_cell.length_b   1.000
_cell.length_c   1.000
_cell.angle_alpha   90.00
_cell.angle_beta   90.00
_cell.angle_gamma   90.00
#
_symmetry.space_group_name_H-M   'P 1'
#
loop_
_entity.id
_entity.type
_entity.pdbx_description
1 polymer ?
#
loop_
_entity_poly.entity_id
_entity_poly.type
_entity_poly.pdbx_seq_one_letter_code
_entity_poly.pdbx_strand_id
1 'polypeptide(L)'
;MLTGSGVLGAARTVTADGAELAAGTNIGPGAGAFVAGSTLQYTGAFTVTDADVSVRALDLNNFAAGLFSVTGDISLGSVVDTGGANKLAVNIDDGLTLTLTGTGTAAYGANPALLFQGGQAAANNTYTALGNITLGGANAGLTIASDPDVLGPITLAGNIDGGGIITDNTDAAINGTIGNTNPAAQISIGASTLSLGGAVIKATTTKLTNAASVLTLTNANAVLTGAVDNTTGGDDVGVLNLNGALSQVTGNIGNTNSLATISVGAGTATLGGAVIKATTTKLTNAASVLTLTNAVLTGAVDNTTGGDNVGVVNLNGALSQVTGNIGNTNSLATINIGAGVATLDGAVIKATTTKLTDDASVLIFTNPVVVTGAIDNTGNANKGVVIFTGASTVTDNIGNTAVLAEVSVGAGLLQIQGGVVKANAINLTDNASVVTFTGDSTVTGSIGGTELFATVNIGAGITLRAGGSLAANNIDFGAASNLEFNGPAGKNYNLIGTIANGNNATLNINAAGTVIANDVSIGTVAQINIQNNKIFVINAKNADVDILDAQAISFKGAASRLFLANVSLQMIELSLLKIIYPVLLTVVVS
;
A
#
# COMPACT_ATOMS: atom_id res chain seq x y z
N MET A 1 26.77 -51.26 -49.74
CA MET A 1 26.26 -50.88 -48.40
C MET A 1 26.43 -49.38 -48.30
N LEU A 2 25.38 -48.61 -48.64
CA LEU A 2 25.39 -47.15 -48.53
C LEU A 2 24.01 -46.74 -48.04
N THR A 3 24.01 -46.22 -46.82
CA THR A 3 22.88 -45.75 -46.03
C THR A 3 22.30 -44.48 -46.67
N GLY A 4 21.12 -44.60 -47.27
CA GLY A 4 20.38 -43.46 -47.81
C GLY A 4 19.69 -42.68 -46.70
N SER A 5 20.03 -41.39 -46.56
CA SER A 5 19.27 -40.43 -45.78
C SER A 5 17.96 -40.14 -46.51
N GLY A 6 16.87 -40.71 -46.01
CA GLY A 6 15.51 -40.34 -46.41
C GLY A 6 14.94 -39.32 -45.43
N VAL A 7 15.07 -38.04 -45.76
CA VAL A 7 14.26 -36.97 -45.15
C VAL A 7 12.87 -37.06 -45.76
N LEU A 8 11.87 -37.48 -44.97
CA LEU A 8 10.46 -37.41 -45.34
C LEU A 8 9.66 -36.92 -44.12
N GLY A 9 9.56 -35.60 -44.02
CA GLY A 9 8.67 -34.91 -43.09
C GLY A 9 7.23 -34.95 -43.60
N ALA A 10 6.52 -36.04 -43.34
CA ALA A 10 5.07 -36.08 -43.49
C ALA A 10 4.42 -35.96 -42.10
N ALA A 11 3.48 -35.02 -41.95
CA ALA A 11 2.58 -34.98 -40.81
C ALA A 11 1.80 -36.31 -40.75
N ARG A 12 1.83 -37.01 -39.62
CA ARG A 12 1.13 -38.29 -39.43
C ARG A 12 0.02 -38.12 -38.42
N THR A 13 -1.20 -38.44 -38.85
CA THR A 13 -2.39 -38.60 -38.01
C THR A 13 -2.38 -40.00 -37.40
N VAL A 14 -2.56 -40.12 -36.09
CA VAL A 14 -2.72 -41.43 -35.43
C VAL A 14 -4.04 -41.45 -34.67
N THR A 15 -4.84 -42.48 -34.94
CA THR A 15 -6.14 -42.76 -34.33
C THR A 15 -5.95 -43.93 -33.38
N ALA A 16 -6.33 -43.78 -32.10
CA ALA A 16 -6.40 -44.90 -31.17
C ALA A 16 -7.74 -45.61 -31.37
N ASP A 17 -7.75 -46.95 -31.35
CA ASP A 17 -8.97 -47.77 -31.37
C ASP A 17 -8.85 -48.73 -30.18
N GLY A 18 -9.88 -48.76 -29.34
CA GLY A 18 -9.84 -49.19 -27.93
C GLY A 18 -9.56 -50.67 -27.66
N ALA A 19 -8.38 -51.19 -28.02
CA ALA A 19 -7.94 -52.55 -27.72
C ALA A 19 -6.57 -52.59 -27.00
N GLU A 20 -6.51 -53.41 -25.95
CA GLU A 20 -5.40 -53.64 -25.03
C GLU A 20 -4.22 -54.36 -25.70
N LEU A 21 -3.01 -53.77 -25.70
CA LEU A 21 -1.78 -54.36 -26.27
C LEU A 21 -0.52 -54.03 -25.44
N ALA A 22 0.52 -54.85 -25.60
CA ALA A 22 1.63 -55.04 -24.65
C ALA A 22 2.71 -53.93 -24.61
N ALA A 23 3.41 -53.84 -23.47
CA ALA A 23 4.43 -52.84 -23.15
C ALA A 23 5.75 -52.98 -23.96
N GLY A 24 6.36 -51.84 -24.32
CA GLY A 24 7.72 -51.76 -24.87
C GLY A 24 7.84 -51.48 -26.39
N THR A 25 6.79 -51.00 -27.04
CA THR A 25 6.77 -50.81 -28.50
C THR A 25 7.39 -49.46 -28.92
N ASN A 26 8.55 -49.50 -29.58
CA ASN A 26 9.11 -48.35 -30.30
C ASN A 26 8.24 -48.02 -31.52
N ILE A 27 7.65 -46.82 -31.57
CA ILE A 27 6.88 -46.38 -32.75
C ILE A 27 7.85 -45.83 -33.82
N GLY A 28 8.43 -46.77 -34.58
CA GLY A 28 8.96 -46.50 -35.93
C GLY A 28 7.83 -46.26 -36.96
N PRO A 29 8.12 -46.13 -38.26
CA PRO A 29 7.22 -45.55 -39.28
C PRO A 29 5.95 -46.36 -39.65
N GLY A 30 5.52 -47.32 -38.83
CA GLY A 30 4.23 -48.00 -38.94
C GLY A 30 3.19 -47.43 -37.98
N ALA A 31 1.94 -47.35 -38.39
CA ALA A 31 0.82 -46.92 -37.54
C ALA A 31 0.57 -47.95 -36.42
N GLY A 32 0.49 -47.50 -35.17
CA GLY A 32 0.11 -48.33 -34.03
C GLY A 32 -0.70 -47.49 -33.04
N ALA A 33 -1.80 -48.06 -32.56
CA ALA A 33 -2.66 -47.48 -31.54
C ALA A 33 -1.95 -47.40 -30.18
N PHE A 34 -2.31 -46.40 -29.36
CA PHE A 34 -1.65 -46.12 -28.08
C PHE A 34 -2.22 -46.94 -26.92
N VAL A 35 -1.35 -47.35 -25.99
CA VAL A 35 -1.72 -47.93 -24.69
C VAL A 35 -1.63 -46.84 -23.63
N ALA A 36 -2.62 -46.75 -22.74
CA ALA A 36 -2.54 -45.92 -21.54
C ALA A 36 -1.30 -46.33 -20.72
N GLY A 37 -0.43 -45.38 -20.40
CA GLY A 37 0.86 -45.71 -19.77
C GLY A 37 1.96 -46.14 -20.76
N SER A 38 1.95 -45.69 -22.01
CA SER A 38 3.11 -45.88 -22.92
C SER A 38 4.14 -44.76 -22.78
N THR A 39 5.40 -45.09 -23.08
CA THR A 39 6.46 -44.12 -23.39
C THR A 39 6.56 -44.03 -24.92
N LEU A 40 6.40 -42.83 -25.50
CA LEU A 40 6.56 -42.61 -26.94
C LEU A 40 7.95 -42.03 -27.24
N GLN A 41 8.65 -42.58 -28.23
CA GLN A 41 9.88 -41.99 -28.79
C GLN A 41 9.61 -41.44 -30.19
N TYR A 42 9.97 -40.18 -30.49
CA TYR A 42 9.48 -39.51 -31.71
C TYR A 42 10.49 -38.65 -32.50
N THR A 43 10.28 -38.59 -33.83
CA THR A 43 11.06 -37.85 -34.84
C THR A 43 10.14 -37.25 -35.95
N GLY A 44 9.43 -36.11 -35.74
CA GLY A 44 8.58 -35.48 -36.80
C GLY A 44 7.52 -34.44 -36.34
N ALA A 45 6.42 -34.21 -37.08
CA ALA A 45 5.23 -33.49 -36.60
C ALA A 45 4.02 -34.44 -36.43
N PHE A 46 3.24 -34.30 -35.35
CA PHE A 46 2.28 -35.30 -34.89
C PHE A 46 0.94 -34.70 -34.43
N THR A 47 -0.17 -35.38 -34.74
CA THR A 47 -1.54 -34.98 -34.38
C THR A 47 -2.28 -36.14 -33.72
N VAL A 48 -2.88 -35.89 -32.55
CA VAL A 48 -3.77 -36.84 -31.85
C VAL A 48 -5.21 -36.45 -32.12
N THR A 49 -5.96 -37.34 -32.78
CA THR A 49 -7.34 -37.09 -33.23
C THR A 49 -8.41 -37.84 -32.43
N ASP A 50 -8.04 -38.50 -31.35
CA ASP A 50 -8.98 -39.22 -30.49
C ASP A 50 -9.27 -38.44 -29.21
N ALA A 51 -10.49 -38.58 -28.70
CA ALA A 51 -10.90 -37.99 -27.43
C ALA A 51 -10.35 -38.81 -26.26
N ASP A 52 -9.89 -38.14 -25.21
CA ASP A 52 -9.48 -38.75 -23.93
C ASP A 52 -8.23 -39.66 -23.99
N VAL A 53 -7.16 -39.20 -24.63
CA VAL A 53 -5.88 -39.94 -24.64
C VAL A 53 -5.02 -39.59 -23.43
N SER A 54 -4.46 -40.58 -22.71
CA SER A 54 -3.51 -40.37 -21.62
C SER A 54 -2.14 -41.00 -21.92
N VAL A 55 -1.11 -40.15 -22.01
CA VAL A 55 0.28 -40.52 -22.29
C VAL A 55 1.12 -40.33 -21.03
N ARG A 56 1.81 -41.38 -20.56
CA ARG A 56 2.63 -41.28 -19.34
C ARG A 56 3.93 -40.52 -19.57
N ALA A 57 4.62 -40.79 -20.67
CA ALA A 57 5.87 -40.12 -21.00
C ALA A 57 6.06 -39.97 -22.51
N LEU A 58 6.59 -38.82 -22.91
CA LEU A 58 7.02 -38.53 -24.26
C LEU A 58 8.51 -38.19 -24.24
N ASP A 59 9.32 -39.08 -24.81
CA ASP A 59 10.77 -38.94 -24.90
C ASP A 59 11.14 -38.44 -26.30
N LEU A 60 11.61 -37.20 -26.37
CA LEU A 60 12.09 -36.61 -27.62
C LEU A 60 13.60 -36.91 -27.73
N ASN A 61 14.03 -37.47 -28.86
CA ASN A 61 15.45 -37.75 -29.12
C ASN A 61 15.83 -37.31 -30.53
N ASN A 62 16.75 -36.36 -30.62
CA ASN A 62 17.18 -35.66 -31.82
C ASN A 62 15.99 -35.21 -32.69
N PHE A 63 14.95 -34.71 -32.01
CA PHE A 63 13.71 -34.29 -32.62
C PHE A 63 13.94 -33.09 -33.55
N ALA A 64 13.41 -33.17 -34.78
CA ALA A 64 13.35 -32.03 -35.69
C ALA A 64 12.19 -31.13 -35.27
N ALA A 65 12.39 -29.80 -35.31
CA ALA A 65 11.34 -28.85 -34.94
C ALA A 65 10.00 -29.18 -35.64
N GLY A 66 8.94 -29.31 -34.85
CA GLY A 66 7.62 -29.74 -35.29
C GLY A 66 6.53 -29.26 -34.36
N LEU A 67 5.30 -29.20 -34.87
CA LEU A 67 4.12 -28.82 -34.12
C LEU A 67 3.40 -30.06 -33.60
N PHE A 68 3.00 -30.03 -32.34
CA PHE A 68 2.07 -30.95 -31.73
C PHE A 68 0.68 -30.31 -31.67
N SER A 69 -0.24 -30.80 -32.49
CA SER A 69 -1.62 -30.30 -32.51
C SER A 69 -2.52 -31.19 -31.66
N VAL A 70 -3.14 -30.60 -30.66
CA VAL A 70 -4.18 -31.19 -29.82
C VAL A 70 -5.51 -30.98 -30.54
N THR A 71 -6.02 -32.05 -31.15
CA THR A 71 -7.30 -32.07 -31.89
C THR A 71 -8.38 -32.94 -31.22
N GLY A 72 -8.06 -33.49 -30.06
CA GLY A 72 -8.97 -34.06 -29.05
C GLY A 72 -8.34 -33.87 -27.66
N ASP A 73 -9.12 -34.00 -26.58
CA ASP A 73 -8.61 -33.85 -25.21
C ASP A 73 -7.50 -34.87 -24.92
N ILE A 74 -6.39 -34.40 -24.33
CA ILE A 74 -5.22 -35.24 -24.07
C ILE A 74 -4.56 -34.92 -22.73
N SER A 75 -4.06 -35.95 -22.06
CA SER A 75 -3.23 -35.85 -20.85
C SER A 75 -1.79 -36.31 -21.13
N LEU A 76 -0.80 -35.53 -20.68
CA LEU A 76 0.63 -35.84 -20.78
C LEU A 76 1.25 -35.87 -19.38
N GLY A 77 1.83 -37.00 -18.98
CA GLY A 77 2.50 -37.16 -17.68
C GLY A 77 3.92 -36.62 -17.64
N SER A 78 4.68 -36.72 -18.73
CA SER A 78 5.99 -36.09 -18.84
C SER A 78 6.38 -35.90 -20.29
N VAL A 79 7.17 -34.86 -20.56
CA VAL A 79 7.77 -34.61 -21.87
C VAL A 79 9.22 -34.24 -21.65
N VAL A 80 10.12 -35.14 -22.02
CA VAL A 80 11.56 -35.03 -21.72
C VAL A 80 12.38 -35.09 -22.98
N ASP A 81 13.49 -34.36 -22.98
CA ASP A 81 14.45 -34.36 -24.07
C ASP A 81 15.62 -35.27 -23.66
N THR A 82 15.83 -36.31 -24.44
CA THR A 82 16.91 -37.30 -24.26
C THR A 82 18.06 -37.08 -25.25
N GLY A 83 17.96 -36.03 -26.10
CA GLY A 83 19.02 -35.56 -26.99
C GLY A 83 18.50 -34.51 -28.00
N GLY A 84 19.19 -33.38 -28.18
CA GLY A 84 18.81 -32.34 -29.14
C GLY A 84 18.71 -30.94 -28.51
N ALA A 85 18.29 -29.95 -29.31
CA ALA A 85 18.05 -28.57 -28.85
C ALA A 85 16.64 -28.06 -29.15
N ASN A 86 15.83 -28.82 -29.91
CA ASN A 86 14.50 -28.42 -30.32
C ASN A 86 13.47 -28.80 -29.25
N LYS A 87 12.56 -27.88 -28.95
CA LYS A 87 11.43 -28.12 -28.05
C LYS A 87 10.15 -28.38 -28.83
N LEU A 88 9.24 -29.15 -28.26
CA LEU A 88 7.94 -29.47 -28.84
C LEU A 88 6.99 -28.28 -28.70
N ALA A 89 6.73 -27.57 -29.80
CA ALA A 89 5.69 -26.55 -29.82
C ALA A 89 4.31 -27.22 -29.83
N VAL A 90 3.36 -26.67 -29.07
CA VAL A 90 2.01 -27.21 -28.91
C VAL A 90 0.99 -26.21 -29.42
N ASN A 91 -0.02 -26.68 -30.16
CA ASN A 91 -1.22 -25.92 -30.49
C ASN A 91 -2.44 -26.68 -29.98
N ILE A 92 -3.30 -26.02 -29.22
CA ILE A 92 -4.53 -26.59 -28.66
C ILE A 92 -5.71 -25.94 -29.36
N ASP A 93 -6.52 -26.70 -30.09
CA ASP A 93 -7.65 -26.10 -30.80
C ASP A 93 -8.74 -25.61 -29.81
N ASP A 94 -9.59 -24.69 -30.27
CA ASP A 94 -10.64 -24.10 -29.43
C ASP A 94 -11.61 -25.17 -28.91
N GLY A 95 -11.91 -25.11 -27.60
CA GLY A 95 -12.79 -26.05 -26.91
C GLY A 95 -12.13 -27.36 -26.50
N LEU A 96 -10.83 -27.54 -26.75
CA LEU A 96 -10.07 -28.72 -26.34
C LEU A 96 -9.11 -28.40 -25.20
N THR A 97 -8.67 -29.44 -24.49
CA THR A 97 -7.79 -29.32 -23.32
C THR A 97 -6.56 -30.22 -23.41
N LEU A 98 -5.40 -29.63 -23.12
CA LEU A 98 -4.19 -30.38 -22.74
C LEU A 98 -4.08 -30.40 -21.21
N THR A 99 -4.00 -31.59 -20.63
CA THR A 99 -3.76 -31.77 -19.19
C THR A 99 -2.34 -32.25 -18.94
N LEU A 100 -1.62 -31.60 -18.03
CA LEU A 100 -0.30 -32.01 -17.57
C LEU A 100 -0.44 -32.67 -16.19
N THR A 101 -0.10 -33.96 -16.11
CA THR A 101 -0.37 -34.79 -14.92
C THR A 101 0.86 -35.13 -14.09
N GLY A 102 2.08 -34.82 -14.55
CA GLY A 102 3.30 -35.29 -13.91
C GLY A 102 3.47 -36.83 -13.99
N THR A 103 4.59 -37.32 -13.46
CA THR A 103 4.85 -38.77 -13.35
C THR A 103 5.11 -39.12 -11.89
N GLY A 104 4.19 -39.90 -11.29
CA GLY A 104 4.28 -40.31 -9.89
C GLY A 104 5.43 -41.25 -9.59
N THR A 105 5.85 -41.32 -8.32
CA THR A 105 6.86 -42.29 -7.84
C THR A 105 6.28 -43.67 -7.52
N ALA A 106 4.94 -43.80 -7.52
CA ALA A 106 4.28 -45.05 -7.19
C ALA A 106 4.51 -46.11 -8.27
N ALA A 107 5.08 -47.22 -7.82
CA ALA A 107 5.43 -48.39 -8.61
C ALA A 107 4.21 -48.96 -9.34
N TYR A 108 4.15 -48.79 -10.67
CA TYR A 108 3.39 -49.69 -11.51
C TYR A 108 4.13 -51.04 -11.58
N GLY A 109 4.00 -51.82 -10.51
CA GLY A 109 4.35 -53.22 -10.40
C GLY A 109 5.84 -53.54 -10.60
N ALA A 110 6.43 -54.21 -9.61
CA ALA A 110 7.66 -54.96 -9.78
C ALA A 110 7.48 -56.11 -10.79
N ASN A 111 7.35 -55.79 -12.08
CA ASN A 111 7.57 -56.75 -13.16
C ASN A 111 8.99 -56.56 -13.68
N PRO A 112 9.97 -57.36 -13.21
CA PRO A 112 11.37 -57.23 -13.58
C PRO A 112 11.64 -57.50 -15.08
N ALA A 113 10.62 -57.86 -15.87
CA ALA A 113 10.71 -58.01 -17.32
C ALA A 113 10.68 -56.69 -18.11
N LEU A 114 10.46 -55.54 -17.47
CA LEU A 114 10.46 -54.20 -18.10
C LEU A 114 11.78 -53.43 -17.95
N LEU A 115 12.82 -54.04 -17.36
CA LEU A 115 14.17 -53.48 -17.36
C LEU A 115 14.87 -53.77 -18.70
N PHE A 116 14.62 -52.96 -19.72
CA PHE A 116 15.49 -52.90 -20.90
C PHE A 116 16.01 -51.48 -21.13
N GLN A 117 17.33 -51.34 -21.02
CA GLN A 117 18.21 -50.29 -21.55
C GLN A 117 17.58 -48.91 -21.80
N GLY A 118 17.26 -48.25 -20.70
CA GLY A 118 16.84 -46.86 -20.61
C GLY A 118 16.30 -46.72 -19.20
N GLY A 119 17.02 -46.00 -18.34
CA GLY A 119 16.71 -45.94 -16.91
C GLY A 119 15.23 -45.62 -16.68
N GLN A 120 14.69 -46.13 -15.56
CA GLN A 120 13.41 -45.69 -15.01
C GLN A 120 13.24 -44.20 -15.35
N ALA A 121 12.24 -43.85 -16.16
CA ALA A 121 11.97 -42.44 -16.44
C ALA A 121 11.73 -41.81 -15.07
N ALA A 122 12.76 -41.09 -14.58
CA ALA A 122 12.71 -40.49 -13.27
C ALA A 122 11.45 -39.64 -13.25
N ALA A 123 10.70 -39.67 -12.15
CA ALA A 123 9.58 -38.77 -11.92
C ALA A 123 10.02 -37.36 -12.36
N ASN A 124 9.54 -36.92 -13.52
CA ASN A 124 9.97 -35.66 -14.11
C ASN A 124 8.75 -34.77 -14.29
N ASN A 125 8.52 -33.99 -13.25
CA ASN A 125 7.50 -32.97 -13.24
C ASN A 125 7.97 -31.68 -13.93
N THR A 126 9.21 -31.67 -14.45
CA THR A 126 9.75 -30.56 -15.25
C THR A 126 9.65 -30.92 -16.73
N TYR A 127 8.72 -30.29 -17.44
CA TYR A 127 8.48 -30.50 -18.86
C TYR A 127 9.51 -29.73 -19.70
N THR A 128 10.78 -30.10 -19.57
CA THR A 128 11.94 -29.39 -20.17
C THR A 128 11.89 -29.34 -21.69
N ALA A 129 11.28 -30.35 -22.31
CA ALA A 129 11.18 -30.50 -23.75
C ALA A 129 9.91 -29.89 -24.35
N LEU A 130 8.95 -29.43 -23.53
CA LEU A 130 7.84 -28.64 -24.02
C LEU A 130 8.32 -27.23 -24.41
N GLY A 131 7.98 -26.82 -25.62
CA GLY A 131 8.20 -25.51 -26.18
C GLY A 131 7.02 -24.58 -25.90
N ASN A 132 6.78 -23.65 -26.82
CA ASN A 132 5.65 -22.72 -26.69
C ASN A 132 4.31 -23.47 -26.83
N ILE A 133 3.32 -23.08 -26.04
CA ILE A 133 1.94 -23.58 -26.08
C ILE A 133 1.05 -22.46 -26.60
N THR A 134 0.37 -22.72 -27.70
CA THR A 134 -0.64 -21.83 -28.28
C THR A 134 -2.02 -22.38 -27.96
N LEU A 135 -2.85 -21.56 -27.33
CA LEU A 135 -4.27 -21.77 -27.12
C LEU A 135 -4.99 -21.25 -28.36
N GLY A 136 -5.76 -22.07 -29.05
CA GLY A 136 -6.32 -21.79 -30.38
C GLY A 136 -7.58 -20.94 -30.36
N GLY A 137 -8.11 -20.64 -29.18
CA GLY A 137 -9.33 -19.87 -28.98
C GLY A 137 -9.64 -19.66 -27.49
N ALA A 138 -10.75 -18.98 -27.21
CA ALA A 138 -11.13 -18.58 -25.84
C ALA A 138 -11.46 -19.78 -24.92
N ASN A 139 -11.79 -20.93 -25.50
CA ASN A 139 -12.14 -22.16 -24.78
C ASN A 139 -11.03 -23.21 -24.86
N ALA A 140 -9.92 -22.95 -25.55
CA ALA A 140 -8.76 -23.83 -25.51
C ALA A 140 -8.15 -23.85 -24.09
N GLY A 141 -7.95 -25.04 -23.53
CA GLY A 141 -7.57 -25.25 -22.15
C GLY A 141 -6.15 -25.81 -21.99
N LEU A 142 -5.38 -25.24 -21.07
CA LEU A 142 -4.23 -25.90 -20.45
C LEU A 142 -4.56 -26.16 -18.98
N THR A 143 -4.64 -27.43 -18.61
CA THR A 143 -4.87 -27.85 -17.22
C THR A 143 -3.60 -28.43 -16.63
N ILE A 144 -3.23 -28.01 -15.42
CA ILE A 144 -2.13 -28.56 -14.63
C ILE A 144 -2.76 -29.22 -13.42
N ALA A 145 -2.75 -30.54 -13.37
CA ALA A 145 -3.42 -31.32 -12.35
C ALA A 145 -2.65 -32.63 -12.16
N SER A 146 -1.77 -32.68 -11.16
CA SER A 146 -0.96 -33.88 -10.98
C SER A 146 -1.80 -35.06 -10.52
N ASP A 147 -1.36 -36.25 -10.90
CA ASP A 147 -1.82 -37.48 -10.26
C ASP A 147 -1.49 -37.41 -8.74
N PRO A 148 -2.37 -37.87 -7.82
CA PRO A 148 -2.12 -37.93 -6.39
C PRO A 148 -0.75 -38.49 -5.97
N ASP A 149 -0.16 -39.38 -6.78
CA ASP A 149 1.12 -40.04 -6.50
C ASP A 149 2.37 -39.25 -6.94
N VAL A 150 2.18 -38.03 -7.45
CA VAL A 150 3.26 -37.12 -7.89
C VAL A 150 3.84 -36.35 -6.72
N LEU A 151 5.16 -36.45 -6.54
CA LEU A 151 5.91 -35.68 -5.54
C LEU A 151 6.46 -34.39 -6.16
N GLY A 152 5.94 -33.24 -5.72
CA GLY A 152 6.46 -31.91 -6.05
C GLY A 152 5.80 -31.24 -7.27
N PRO A 153 6.15 -29.97 -7.54
CA PRO A 153 5.40 -29.13 -8.47
C PRO A 153 5.64 -29.46 -9.95
N ILE A 154 4.63 -29.23 -10.79
CA ILE A 154 4.76 -29.28 -12.26
C ILE A 154 5.39 -27.99 -12.77
N THR A 155 6.50 -28.09 -13.50
CA THR A 155 7.25 -26.93 -14.01
C THR A 155 7.26 -26.89 -15.54
N LEU A 156 6.86 -25.75 -16.10
CA LEU A 156 6.85 -25.44 -17.53
C LEU A 156 7.87 -24.33 -17.83
N ALA A 157 8.68 -24.53 -18.87
CA ALA A 157 9.63 -23.53 -19.34
C ALA A 157 9.13 -22.73 -20.57
N GLY A 158 8.12 -23.24 -21.27
CA GLY A 158 7.61 -22.65 -22.51
C GLY A 158 6.74 -21.42 -22.29
N ASN A 159 6.65 -20.56 -23.31
CA ASN A 159 5.68 -19.47 -23.33
C ASN A 159 4.28 -20.02 -23.61
N ILE A 160 3.26 -19.38 -23.05
CA ILE A 160 1.85 -19.70 -23.34
C ILE A 160 1.21 -18.47 -24.00
N ASP A 161 0.50 -18.64 -25.09
CA ASP A 161 -0.19 -17.55 -25.79
C ASP A 161 -1.57 -18.01 -26.29
N GLY A 162 -2.45 -17.09 -26.71
CA GLY A 162 -3.61 -17.45 -27.53
C GLY A 162 -5.01 -17.38 -26.91
N GLY A 163 -5.29 -16.49 -25.96
CA GLY A 163 -6.70 -16.21 -25.61
C GLY A 163 -7.43 -17.26 -24.77
N GLY A 164 -6.88 -18.45 -24.56
CA GLY A 164 -7.56 -19.54 -23.85
C GLY A 164 -7.49 -19.47 -22.32
N ILE A 165 -7.75 -20.62 -21.69
CA ILE A 165 -7.88 -20.79 -20.24
C ILE A 165 -6.72 -21.62 -19.71
N ILE A 166 -6.09 -21.16 -18.63
CA ILE A 166 -5.09 -21.91 -17.88
C ILE A 166 -5.71 -22.26 -16.52
N THR A 167 -5.73 -23.55 -16.18
CA THR A 167 -6.27 -24.05 -14.91
C THR A 167 -5.18 -24.77 -14.14
N ASP A 168 -4.97 -24.38 -12.90
CA ASP A 168 -3.99 -24.93 -11.98
C ASP A 168 -4.71 -25.59 -10.80
N ASN A 169 -4.55 -26.89 -10.61
CA ASN A 169 -5.16 -27.67 -9.52
C ASN A 169 -4.10 -28.38 -8.65
N THR A 170 -2.83 -28.08 -8.87
CA THR A 170 -1.67 -28.67 -8.20
C THR A 170 -0.57 -27.63 -8.18
N ASP A 171 0.33 -27.66 -7.20
CA ASP A 171 1.47 -26.76 -7.20
C ASP A 171 2.22 -26.77 -8.54
N ALA A 172 2.39 -25.60 -9.14
CA ALA A 172 2.99 -25.47 -10.47
C ALA A 172 3.86 -24.23 -10.61
N ALA A 173 4.76 -24.27 -11.59
CA ALA A 173 5.57 -23.14 -12.00
C ALA A 173 5.54 -22.96 -13.51
N ILE A 174 5.17 -21.78 -13.98
CA ILE A 174 5.25 -21.40 -15.39
C ILE A 174 6.31 -20.29 -15.53
N ASN A 175 7.45 -20.64 -16.10
CA ASN A 175 8.59 -19.73 -16.21
C ASN A 175 8.58 -18.89 -17.51
N GLY A 176 7.78 -19.29 -18.49
CA GLY A 176 7.58 -18.52 -19.73
C GLY A 176 6.63 -17.34 -19.56
N THR A 177 6.55 -16.49 -20.59
CA THR A 177 5.54 -15.43 -20.65
C THR A 177 4.16 -16.02 -20.91
N ILE A 178 3.11 -15.37 -20.41
CA ILE A 178 1.71 -15.75 -20.67
C ILE A 178 1.01 -14.63 -21.44
N GLY A 179 0.36 -14.98 -22.54
CA GLY A 179 -0.51 -14.09 -23.32
C GLY A 179 0.22 -12.89 -23.93
N ASN A 180 1.49 -13.07 -24.32
CA ASN A 180 2.30 -11.97 -24.84
C ASN A 180 1.64 -11.27 -26.04
N THR A 181 1.14 -12.06 -27.00
CA THR A 181 0.42 -11.58 -28.18
C THR A 181 -1.06 -11.41 -27.87
N ASN A 182 -1.71 -12.46 -27.36
CA ASN A 182 -3.13 -12.49 -27.03
C ASN A 182 -3.29 -12.86 -25.55
N PRO A 183 -3.80 -11.94 -24.70
CA PRO A 183 -4.01 -12.23 -23.28
C PRO A 183 -4.84 -13.50 -23.11
N ALA A 184 -4.47 -14.37 -22.18
CA ALA A 184 -5.32 -15.51 -21.81
C ALA A 184 -6.70 -14.99 -21.37
N ALA A 185 -7.79 -15.69 -21.71
CA ALA A 185 -9.11 -15.35 -21.18
C ALA A 185 -9.10 -15.45 -19.65
N GLN A 186 -8.43 -16.49 -19.12
CA GLN A 186 -8.40 -16.75 -17.70
C GLN A 186 -7.15 -17.52 -17.26
N ILE A 187 -6.67 -17.19 -16.07
CA ILE A 187 -5.85 -18.09 -15.25
C ILE A 187 -6.70 -18.44 -14.03
N SER A 188 -6.90 -19.72 -13.72
CA SER A 188 -7.67 -20.19 -12.57
C SER A 188 -6.80 -21.04 -11.68
N ILE A 189 -6.75 -20.73 -10.39
CA ILE A 189 -5.90 -21.39 -9.40
C ILE A 189 -6.79 -22.00 -8.33
N GLY A 190 -6.76 -23.32 -8.25
CA GLY A 190 -7.49 -24.14 -7.28
C GLY A 190 -6.80 -24.16 -5.92
N ALA A 191 -6.92 -25.28 -5.21
CA ALA A 191 -6.26 -25.49 -3.92
C ALA A 191 -4.76 -25.77 -4.09
N SER A 192 -4.02 -24.84 -4.69
CA SER A 192 -2.63 -25.00 -5.12
C SER A 192 -1.85 -23.68 -5.11
N THR A 193 -0.52 -23.81 -5.24
CA THR A 193 0.40 -22.70 -5.47
C THR A 193 0.82 -22.62 -6.94
N LEU A 194 0.45 -21.56 -7.64
CA LEU A 194 0.94 -21.24 -8.98
C LEU A 194 2.04 -20.17 -8.91
N SER A 195 3.26 -20.53 -9.31
CA SER A 195 4.39 -19.61 -9.46
C SER A 195 4.55 -19.18 -10.92
N LEU A 196 4.54 -17.87 -11.17
CA LEU A 196 4.75 -17.29 -12.50
C LEU A 196 6.10 -16.58 -12.57
N GLY A 197 7.03 -17.18 -13.32
CA GLY A 197 8.39 -16.70 -13.55
C GLY A 197 8.57 -15.87 -14.82
N GLY A 198 7.53 -15.72 -15.64
CA GLY A 198 7.53 -14.86 -16.81
C GLY A 198 7.53 -13.37 -16.45
N ALA A 199 8.25 -12.55 -17.23
CA ALA A 199 8.25 -11.09 -17.04
C ALA A 199 6.91 -10.44 -17.41
N VAL A 200 6.18 -11.04 -18.37
CA VAL A 200 4.89 -10.55 -18.85
C VAL A 200 3.85 -11.65 -18.70
N ILE A 201 2.78 -11.36 -17.97
CA ILE A 201 1.64 -12.25 -17.74
C ILE A 201 0.39 -11.45 -18.07
N LYS A 202 -0.24 -11.76 -19.21
CA LYS A 202 -1.49 -11.14 -19.62
C LYS A 202 -2.61 -12.14 -19.55
N ALA A 203 -3.55 -11.90 -18.65
CA ALA A 203 -4.84 -12.57 -18.63
C ALA A 203 -5.94 -11.51 -18.53
N THR A 204 -7.15 -11.81 -18.97
CA THR A 204 -8.29 -10.90 -18.71
C THR A 204 -8.65 -10.97 -17.23
N THR A 205 -8.68 -12.18 -16.68
CA THR A 205 -8.93 -12.44 -15.26
C THR A 205 -7.98 -13.51 -14.73
N THR A 206 -7.47 -13.32 -13.53
CA THR A 206 -6.78 -14.35 -12.76
C THR A 206 -7.60 -14.64 -11.52
N LYS A 207 -8.02 -15.88 -11.34
CA LYS A 207 -8.95 -16.30 -10.30
C LYS A 207 -8.27 -17.17 -9.27
N LEU A 208 -8.43 -16.81 -8.00
CA LEU A 208 -8.10 -17.64 -6.86
C LEU A 208 -9.42 -18.29 -6.41
N THR A 209 -9.56 -19.61 -6.57
CA THR A 209 -10.84 -20.32 -6.45
C THR A 209 -10.94 -21.21 -5.22
N ASN A 210 -10.03 -21.03 -4.26
CA ASN A 210 -9.96 -21.78 -3.02
C ASN A 210 -9.22 -20.98 -1.93
N ALA A 211 -9.54 -21.17 -0.65
CA ALA A 211 -8.81 -20.58 0.47
C ALA A 211 -7.29 -20.85 0.44
N ALA A 212 -6.90 -22.03 -0.05
CA ALA A 212 -5.51 -22.44 -0.21
C ALA A 212 -4.87 -21.97 -1.54
N SER A 213 -5.59 -21.23 -2.40
CA SER A 213 -5.00 -20.74 -3.65
C SER A 213 -3.89 -19.73 -3.35
N VAL A 214 -2.73 -19.94 -3.96
CA VAL A 214 -1.60 -19.01 -3.86
C VAL A 214 -1.09 -18.69 -5.26
N LEU A 215 -1.11 -17.41 -5.63
CA LEU A 215 -0.44 -16.91 -6.82
C LEU A 215 0.86 -16.23 -6.42
N THR A 216 1.99 -16.66 -6.98
CA THR A 216 3.30 -16.05 -6.71
C THR A 216 3.96 -15.53 -7.98
N LEU A 217 4.25 -14.23 -8.02
CA LEU A 217 5.05 -13.62 -9.07
C LEU A 217 6.53 -13.64 -8.65
N THR A 218 7.36 -14.39 -9.38
CA THR A 218 8.77 -14.61 -9.01
C THR A 218 9.76 -13.89 -9.92
N ASN A 219 9.34 -13.47 -11.11
CA ASN A 219 10.20 -12.69 -12.00
C ASN A 219 10.55 -11.34 -11.38
N ALA A 220 11.82 -10.93 -11.48
CA ALA A 220 12.29 -9.64 -10.95
C ALA A 220 11.48 -8.43 -11.47
N ASN A 221 10.90 -8.52 -12.67
CA ASN A 221 10.13 -7.47 -13.31
C ASN A 221 8.74 -7.96 -13.73
N ALA A 222 8.13 -8.87 -12.96
CA ALA A 222 6.83 -9.44 -13.29
C ALA A 222 5.76 -8.35 -13.48
N VAL A 223 5.11 -8.34 -14.64
CA VAL A 223 3.94 -7.52 -14.93
C VAL A 223 2.74 -8.43 -15.18
N LEU A 224 1.81 -8.43 -14.24
CA LEU A 224 0.51 -9.08 -14.36
C LEU A 224 -0.53 -8.04 -14.79
N THR A 225 -1.08 -8.22 -15.98
CA THR A 225 -2.21 -7.41 -16.47
C THR A 225 -3.51 -8.18 -16.34
N GLY A 226 -4.61 -7.46 -16.13
CA GLY A 226 -5.92 -8.03 -15.88
C GLY A 226 -6.29 -8.03 -14.40
N ALA A 227 -7.57 -8.31 -14.12
CA ALA A 227 -8.04 -8.38 -12.74
C ALA A 227 -7.50 -9.63 -12.04
N VAL A 228 -7.16 -9.51 -10.76
CA VAL A 228 -6.92 -10.65 -9.87
C VAL A 228 -8.09 -10.71 -8.91
N ASP A 229 -8.86 -11.79 -8.93
CA ASP A 229 -10.10 -11.86 -8.17
C ASP A 229 -10.23 -13.18 -7.43
N ASN A 230 -10.97 -13.14 -6.33
CA ASN A 230 -11.43 -14.35 -5.68
C ASN A 230 -12.93 -14.51 -5.97
N THR A 231 -13.27 -15.61 -6.64
CA THR A 231 -14.64 -15.85 -7.15
C THR A 231 -15.37 -16.97 -6.43
N THR A 232 -14.84 -17.50 -5.32
CA THR A 232 -15.42 -18.63 -4.59
C THR A 232 -15.32 -18.43 -3.07
N GLY A 233 -16.35 -18.80 -2.31
CA GLY A 233 -16.22 -18.98 -0.85
C GLY A 233 -16.41 -17.74 0.04
N GLY A 234 -16.69 -16.56 -0.53
CA GLY A 234 -16.87 -15.31 0.23
C GLY A 234 -15.59 -14.47 0.31
N ASP A 235 -15.59 -13.47 1.18
CA ASP A 235 -14.43 -12.62 1.47
C ASP A 235 -13.25 -13.39 2.08
N ASP A 236 -12.07 -12.79 2.06
CA ASP A 236 -10.84 -13.26 2.73
C ASP A 236 -10.30 -14.61 2.22
N VAL A 237 -10.28 -14.84 0.91
CA VAL A 237 -9.77 -16.07 0.29
C VAL A 237 -8.63 -15.81 -0.68
N GLY A 238 -7.63 -16.69 -0.68
CA GLY A 238 -6.51 -16.68 -1.61
C GLY A 238 -5.40 -15.69 -1.24
N VAL A 239 -4.19 -15.99 -1.71
CA VAL A 239 -2.99 -15.21 -1.46
C VAL A 239 -2.33 -14.80 -2.77
N LEU A 240 -1.99 -13.52 -2.88
CA LEU A 240 -1.15 -12.99 -3.96
C LEU A 240 0.21 -12.57 -3.41
N ASN A 241 1.28 -13.23 -3.85
CA ASN A 241 2.66 -12.94 -3.49
C ASN A 241 3.40 -12.21 -4.62
N LEU A 242 4.00 -11.07 -4.29
CA LEU A 242 4.73 -10.19 -5.19
C LEU A 242 6.20 -10.20 -4.78
N ASN A 243 6.94 -11.23 -5.22
CA ASN A 243 8.32 -11.49 -4.77
C ASN A 243 9.38 -10.94 -5.74
N GLY A 244 8.97 -10.49 -6.92
CA GLY A 244 9.85 -9.81 -7.87
C GLY A 244 10.29 -8.45 -7.36
N ALA A 245 11.54 -8.07 -7.69
CA ALA A 245 12.13 -6.79 -7.31
C ALA A 245 11.29 -5.56 -7.73
N LEU A 246 10.58 -5.65 -8.86
CA LEU A 246 9.69 -4.65 -9.45
C LEU A 246 8.42 -5.34 -9.96
N SER A 247 7.62 -5.89 -9.04
CA SER A 247 6.37 -6.56 -9.37
C SER A 247 5.26 -5.54 -9.64
N GLN A 248 4.43 -5.79 -10.66
CA GLN A 248 3.32 -4.92 -11.02
C GLN A 248 2.03 -5.72 -11.25
N VAL A 249 0.93 -5.22 -10.71
CA VAL A 249 -0.43 -5.69 -11.03
C VAL A 249 -1.24 -4.50 -11.49
N THR A 250 -1.68 -4.50 -12.75
CA THR A 250 -2.31 -3.32 -13.34
C THR A 250 -3.83 -3.33 -13.28
N GLY A 251 -4.47 -4.47 -13.06
CA GLY A 251 -5.92 -4.57 -12.90
C GLY A 251 -6.37 -4.48 -11.45
N ASN A 252 -7.69 -4.42 -11.26
CA ASN A 252 -8.29 -4.46 -9.92
C ASN A 252 -7.96 -5.78 -9.21
N ILE A 253 -7.89 -5.71 -7.88
CA ILE A 253 -7.62 -6.87 -7.03
C ILE A 253 -8.80 -7.06 -6.08
N GLY A 254 -9.35 -8.28 -6.02
CA GLY A 254 -10.47 -8.62 -5.14
C GLY A 254 -11.75 -7.85 -5.47
N ASN A 255 -12.03 -7.64 -6.75
CA ASN A 255 -13.16 -6.82 -7.19
C ASN A 255 -14.50 -7.42 -6.73
N THR A 256 -14.66 -8.74 -6.89
CA THR A 256 -15.86 -9.47 -6.46
C THR A 256 -15.83 -9.69 -4.95
N ASN A 257 -14.81 -10.39 -4.45
CA ASN A 257 -14.58 -10.62 -3.02
C ASN A 257 -13.13 -10.26 -2.68
N SER A 258 -12.89 -9.81 -1.45
CA SER A 258 -11.54 -9.52 -0.98
C SER A 258 -10.63 -10.75 -1.01
N LEU A 259 -9.34 -10.52 -1.30
CA LEU A 259 -8.31 -11.54 -1.09
C LEU A 259 -8.00 -11.65 0.40
N ALA A 260 -7.55 -12.82 0.87
CA ALA A 260 -7.08 -12.97 2.25
C ALA A 260 -5.82 -12.12 2.50
N THR A 261 -4.88 -12.17 1.57
CA THR A 261 -3.59 -11.50 1.72
C THR A 261 -2.98 -11.11 0.38
N ILE A 262 -2.45 -9.88 0.33
CA ILE A 262 -1.41 -9.50 -0.63
C ILE A 262 -0.09 -9.46 0.14
N SER A 263 0.93 -10.15 -0.35
CA SER A 263 2.25 -10.19 0.26
C SER A 263 3.27 -9.51 -0.64
N VAL A 264 3.96 -8.50 -0.13
CA VAL A 264 5.04 -7.81 -0.81
C VAL A 264 6.36 -8.33 -0.26
N GLY A 265 7.14 -8.98 -1.14
CA GLY A 265 8.47 -9.51 -0.84
C GLY A 265 9.54 -8.42 -0.75
N ALA A 266 10.80 -8.80 -0.96
CA ALA A 266 11.89 -7.85 -1.10
C ALA A 266 11.79 -7.11 -2.44
N GLY A 267 11.65 -5.77 -2.41
CA GLY A 267 11.50 -4.95 -3.60
C GLY A 267 10.21 -4.15 -3.63
N THR A 268 9.89 -3.61 -4.79
CA THR A 268 8.73 -2.75 -5.01
C THR A 268 7.60 -3.51 -5.68
N ALA A 269 6.43 -3.51 -5.05
CA ALA A 269 5.16 -3.89 -5.64
C ALA A 269 4.37 -2.63 -6.03
N THR A 270 3.97 -2.51 -7.29
CA THR A 270 3.07 -1.45 -7.75
C THR A 270 1.70 -2.04 -8.06
N LEU A 271 0.67 -1.56 -7.36
CA LEU A 271 -0.72 -1.96 -7.60
C LEU A 271 -1.43 -0.80 -8.30
N GLY A 272 -1.70 -0.98 -9.59
CA GLY A 272 -2.28 0.03 -10.47
C GLY A 272 -3.80 -0.10 -10.66
N GLY A 273 -4.43 -1.11 -10.06
CA GLY A 273 -5.88 -1.24 -10.06
C GLY A 273 -6.54 -0.10 -9.27
N ALA A 274 -7.65 0.43 -9.78
CA ALA A 274 -8.40 1.49 -9.10
C ALA A 274 -8.96 1.00 -7.75
N VAL A 275 -9.32 -0.28 -7.67
CA VAL A 275 -9.85 -0.94 -6.48
C VAL A 275 -8.99 -2.15 -6.12
N ILE A 276 -8.52 -2.18 -4.88
CA ILE A 276 -7.70 -3.25 -4.31
C ILE A 276 -8.34 -3.67 -2.99
N LYS A 277 -8.90 -4.87 -2.91
CA LYS A 277 -9.49 -5.41 -1.68
C LYS A 277 -8.71 -6.61 -1.21
N ALA A 278 -8.09 -6.48 -0.05
CA ALA A 278 -7.49 -7.61 0.66
C ALA A 278 -7.57 -7.37 2.16
N THR A 279 -7.89 -8.39 2.96
CA THR A 279 -7.97 -8.26 4.42
C THR A 279 -6.71 -7.62 5.00
N THR A 280 -5.55 -8.05 4.49
CA THR A 280 -4.26 -7.51 4.89
C THR A 280 -3.29 -7.51 3.72
N THR A 281 -2.59 -6.39 3.54
CA THR A 281 -1.40 -6.29 2.70
C THR A 281 -0.16 -6.33 3.59
N LYS A 282 0.67 -7.35 3.42
CA LYS A 282 1.84 -7.61 4.26
C LYS A 282 3.11 -7.12 3.57
N LEU A 283 3.87 -6.29 4.26
CA LEU A 283 5.27 -6.00 3.95
C LEU A 283 6.13 -7.02 4.69
N THR A 284 6.78 -7.92 3.94
CA THR A 284 7.44 -9.12 4.49
C THR A 284 8.96 -9.03 4.53
N ASN A 285 9.53 -7.89 4.14
CA ASN A 285 10.95 -7.63 4.14
C ASN A 285 11.27 -6.17 4.48
N ALA A 286 12.47 -5.90 5.03
CA ALA A 286 13.00 -4.55 5.23
C ALA A 286 12.93 -3.68 3.96
N ALA A 287 13.22 -4.28 2.80
CA ALA A 287 13.19 -3.66 1.49
C ALA A 287 11.82 -3.72 0.80
N SER A 288 10.76 -4.16 1.48
CA SER A 288 9.41 -4.16 0.91
C SER A 288 8.91 -2.74 0.70
N VAL A 289 8.48 -2.44 -0.52
CA VAL A 289 7.88 -1.16 -0.90
C VAL A 289 6.55 -1.44 -1.58
N LEU A 290 5.45 -0.95 -1.01
CA LEU A 290 4.14 -0.94 -1.66
C LEU A 290 3.91 0.42 -2.30
N THR A 291 3.57 0.45 -3.58
CA THR A 291 3.21 1.69 -4.29
C THR A 291 1.79 1.59 -4.81
N LEU A 292 0.96 2.55 -4.41
CA LEU A 292 -0.39 2.77 -4.90
C LEU A 292 -0.40 4.04 -5.76
N THR A 293 -1.02 3.97 -6.93
CA THR A 293 -1.19 5.13 -7.83
C THR A 293 -2.65 5.23 -8.22
N ASN A 294 -3.32 6.31 -7.82
CA ASN A 294 -4.75 6.51 -8.10
C ASN A 294 -5.64 5.33 -7.63
N ALA A 295 -5.33 4.75 -6.47
CA ALA A 295 -5.92 3.49 -6.03
C ALA A 295 -6.53 3.56 -4.63
N VAL A 296 -7.62 2.83 -4.43
CA VAL A 296 -8.25 2.61 -3.12
C VAL A 296 -7.91 1.20 -2.66
N LEU A 297 -7.12 1.11 -1.59
CA LEU A 297 -6.83 -0.13 -0.86
C LEU A 297 -7.78 -0.27 0.32
N THR A 298 -8.62 -1.30 0.26
CA THR A 298 -9.46 -1.72 1.39
C THR A 298 -8.80 -2.84 2.16
N GLY A 299 -8.58 -2.60 3.45
CA GLY A 299 -7.93 -3.51 4.39
C GLY A 299 -6.64 -2.95 4.98
N ALA A 300 -6.05 -3.70 5.92
CA ALA A 300 -4.88 -3.24 6.65
C ALA A 300 -3.59 -3.30 5.81
N VAL A 301 -2.64 -2.43 6.10
CA VAL A 301 -1.26 -2.57 5.61
C VAL A 301 -0.35 -2.78 6.81
N ASP A 302 0.35 -3.89 6.87
CA ASP A 302 1.14 -4.23 8.06
C ASP A 302 2.52 -4.77 7.71
N ASN A 303 3.46 -4.52 8.60
CA ASN A 303 4.79 -5.09 8.54
C ASN A 303 4.86 -6.32 9.44
N THR A 304 5.11 -7.47 8.82
CA THR A 304 5.06 -8.78 9.49
C THR A 304 6.43 -9.42 9.70
N THR A 305 7.51 -8.65 9.50
CA THR A 305 8.89 -9.15 9.69
C THR A 305 9.30 -9.35 11.16
N GLY A 306 8.47 -8.90 12.11
CA GLY A 306 8.75 -8.99 13.54
C GLY A 306 9.66 -7.88 14.09
N GLY A 307 10.10 -6.93 13.27
CA GLY A 307 10.82 -5.73 13.69
C GLY A 307 10.04 -4.45 13.37
N ASP A 308 10.12 -3.44 14.25
CA ASP A 308 9.62 -2.09 13.97
C ASP A 308 10.46 -1.40 12.87
N ASN A 309 9.88 -0.38 12.25
CA ASN A 309 10.52 0.52 11.28
C ASN A 309 10.96 -0.19 9.98
N VAL A 310 10.15 -1.15 9.51
CA VAL A 310 10.39 -1.89 8.26
C VAL A 310 9.27 -1.66 7.27
N GLY A 311 9.63 -1.58 5.99
CA GLY A 311 8.69 -1.45 4.89
C GLY A 311 8.28 -0.02 4.61
N VAL A 312 7.99 0.27 3.34
CA VAL A 312 7.60 1.59 2.85
C VAL A 312 6.26 1.48 2.12
N VAL A 313 5.40 2.46 2.33
CA VAL A 313 4.17 2.65 1.53
C VAL A 313 4.27 3.99 0.80
N ASN A 314 4.05 3.98 -0.52
CA ASN A 314 3.98 5.17 -1.35
C ASN A 314 2.55 5.35 -1.86
N LEU A 315 1.97 6.53 -1.62
CA LEU A 315 0.63 6.91 -2.05
C LEU A 315 0.78 8.04 -3.06
N ASN A 316 0.58 7.74 -4.34
CA ASN A 316 0.84 8.65 -5.46
C ASN A 316 -0.42 8.91 -6.29
N GLY A 317 -0.36 9.95 -7.11
CA GLY A 317 -1.43 10.31 -8.04
C GLY A 317 -2.49 11.21 -7.40
N ALA A 318 -3.51 11.54 -8.20
CA ALA A 318 -4.56 12.48 -7.82
C ALA A 318 -5.31 12.06 -6.55
N LEU A 319 -5.62 10.77 -6.41
CA LEU A 319 -6.37 10.21 -5.27
C LEU A 319 -5.84 8.81 -4.90
N SER A 320 -5.21 8.66 -3.74
CA SER A 320 -4.88 7.35 -3.17
C SER A 320 -5.48 7.19 -1.78
N GLN A 321 -5.95 5.99 -1.43
CA GLN A 321 -6.60 5.76 -0.14
C GLN A 321 -6.21 4.41 0.44
N VAL A 322 -6.03 4.37 1.77
CA VAL A 322 -5.94 3.14 2.56
C VAL A 322 -6.99 3.20 3.66
N THR A 323 -7.93 2.26 3.67
CA THR A 323 -9.05 2.29 4.63
C THR A 323 -8.81 1.52 5.92
N GLY A 324 -7.88 0.57 5.93
CA GLY A 324 -7.51 -0.16 7.14
C GLY A 324 -6.37 0.48 7.92
N ASN A 325 -6.08 -0.08 9.09
CA ASN A 325 -4.95 0.33 9.91
C ASN A 325 -3.62 0.13 9.17
N ILE A 326 -2.64 0.99 9.48
CA ILE A 326 -1.28 0.89 8.95
C ILE A 326 -0.31 0.63 10.10
N GLY A 327 0.50 -0.43 9.97
CA GLY A 327 1.55 -0.78 10.94
C GLY A 327 1.01 -1.22 12.30
N ASN A 328 -0.20 -1.77 12.35
CA ASN A 328 -0.87 -2.12 13.60
C ASN A 328 -0.06 -3.15 14.43
N THR A 329 0.58 -4.12 13.78
CA THR A 329 1.46 -5.08 14.46
C THR A 329 2.82 -4.45 14.74
N ASN A 330 3.51 -3.97 13.69
CA ASN A 330 4.82 -3.32 13.79
C ASN A 330 4.83 -2.03 12.99
N SER A 331 5.56 -1.03 13.49
CA SER A 331 5.70 0.25 12.80
C SER A 331 6.29 0.07 11.41
N LEU A 332 5.74 0.77 10.43
CA LEU A 332 6.37 0.89 9.12
C LEU A 332 7.60 1.82 9.20
N ALA A 333 8.54 1.66 8.27
CA ALA A 333 9.65 2.59 8.17
C ALA A 333 9.16 3.99 7.80
N THR A 334 8.38 4.08 6.72
CA THR A 334 7.90 5.36 6.18
C THR A 334 6.61 5.18 5.39
N ILE A 335 5.72 6.17 5.49
CA ILE A 335 4.61 6.37 4.55
C ILE A 335 4.95 7.63 3.74
N ASN A 336 5.02 7.53 2.41
CA ASN A 336 5.27 8.67 1.53
C ASN A 336 3.96 9.09 0.85
N ILE A 337 3.64 10.37 0.96
CA ILE A 337 2.53 11.02 0.27
C ILE A 337 3.10 11.79 -0.91
N GLY A 338 2.78 11.36 -2.12
CA GLY A 338 3.16 12.01 -3.37
C GLY A 338 2.35 13.26 -3.66
N ALA A 339 2.43 13.78 -4.88
CA ALA A 339 1.56 14.85 -5.36
C ALA A 339 0.11 14.36 -5.44
N GLY A 340 -0.85 15.19 -5.00
CA GLY A 340 -2.28 14.86 -4.97
C GLY A 340 -2.77 14.57 -3.56
N VAL A 341 -3.94 13.93 -3.45
CA VAL A 341 -4.60 13.66 -2.17
C VAL A 341 -4.40 12.21 -1.78
N ALA A 342 -3.93 12.00 -0.56
CA ALA A 342 -3.90 10.71 0.11
C ALA A 342 -4.82 10.71 1.33
N THR A 343 -5.66 9.69 1.44
CA THR A 343 -6.56 9.51 2.58
C THR A 343 -6.18 8.27 3.36
N LEU A 344 -5.97 8.42 4.67
CA LEU A 344 -5.67 7.33 5.60
C LEU A 344 -6.80 7.22 6.62
N ASP A 345 -7.66 6.22 6.45
CA ASP A 345 -8.91 6.10 7.23
C ASP A 345 -8.88 5.03 8.33
N GLY A 346 -7.74 4.34 8.47
CA GLY A 346 -7.51 3.41 9.56
C GLY A 346 -7.50 4.11 10.92
N ALA A 347 -7.97 3.42 11.96
CA ALA A 347 -7.99 3.93 13.32
C ALA A 347 -6.57 4.08 13.92
N VAL A 348 -5.60 3.33 13.37
CA VAL A 348 -4.19 3.37 13.80
C VAL A 348 -3.29 3.53 12.59
N ILE A 349 -2.40 4.51 12.63
CA ILE A 349 -1.35 4.73 11.64
C ILE A 349 -0.01 4.77 12.37
N LYS A 350 0.77 3.70 12.23
CA LYS A 350 2.07 3.50 12.88
C LYS A 350 3.17 3.37 11.84
N ALA A 351 3.93 4.46 11.69
CA ALA A 351 5.14 4.50 10.90
C ALA A 351 6.15 5.41 11.59
N THR A 352 7.45 5.23 11.40
CA THR A 352 8.45 6.17 11.97
C THR A 352 8.16 7.61 11.56
N THR A 353 7.85 7.78 10.27
CA THR A 353 7.56 9.07 9.66
C THR A 353 6.54 8.91 8.54
N THR A 354 5.55 9.79 8.51
CA THR A 354 4.71 10.03 7.33
C THR A 354 5.20 11.29 6.64
N LYS A 355 5.67 11.17 5.39
CA LYS A 355 6.35 12.23 4.64
C LYS A 355 5.48 12.76 3.53
N LEU A 356 5.23 14.07 3.54
CA LEU A 356 4.68 14.81 2.40
C LEU A 356 5.84 15.17 1.46
N THR A 357 5.84 14.56 0.28
CA THR A 357 7.01 14.58 -0.61
C THR A 357 6.95 15.64 -1.70
N ASP A 358 5.77 16.18 -1.96
CA ASP A 358 5.50 17.19 -2.99
C ASP A 358 4.79 18.43 -2.39
N ASP A 359 4.84 19.56 -3.10
CA ASP A 359 4.16 20.78 -2.68
C ASP A 359 2.64 20.61 -2.73
N ALA A 360 2.16 19.83 -3.69
CA ALA A 360 0.75 19.48 -3.87
C ALA A 360 0.33 18.25 -3.05
N SER A 361 1.18 17.74 -2.15
CA SER A 361 0.80 16.66 -1.25
C SER A 361 -0.28 17.11 -0.26
N VAL A 362 -1.40 16.38 -0.22
CA VAL A 362 -2.46 16.56 0.76
C VAL A 362 -2.68 15.24 1.48
N LEU A 363 -2.57 15.23 2.80
CA LEU A 363 -2.84 14.07 3.64
C LEU A 363 -4.11 14.30 4.44
N ILE A 364 -5.10 13.41 4.34
CA ILE A 364 -6.39 13.53 5.01
C ILE A 364 -6.61 12.35 5.94
N PHE A 365 -7.04 12.66 7.17
CA PHE A 365 -7.57 11.70 8.13
C PHE A 365 -9.05 11.99 8.36
N THR A 366 -9.93 11.12 7.85
CA THR A 366 -11.38 11.36 7.93
C THR A 366 -12.03 10.80 9.18
N ASN A 367 -11.55 9.66 9.65
CA ASN A 367 -12.04 8.96 10.83
C ASN A 367 -11.18 9.25 12.06
N PRO A 368 -11.67 8.92 13.28
CA PRO A 368 -10.83 8.99 14.45
C PRO A 368 -9.57 8.14 14.28
N VAL A 369 -8.41 8.73 14.55
CA VAL A 369 -7.10 8.10 14.28
C VAL A 369 -6.09 8.38 15.37
N VAL A 370 -5.26 7.38 15.66
CA VAL A 370 -4.02 7.56 16.41
C VAL A 370 -2.85 7.44 15.42
N VAL A 371 -2.16 8.55 15.22
CA VAL A 371 -0.93 8.61 14.42
C VAL A 371 0.25 8.54 15.37
N THR A 372 1.07 7.51 15.17
CA THR A 372 2.33 7.32 15.89
C THR A 372 3.49 7.49 14.92
N GLY A 373 4.51 8.22 15.39
CA GLY A 373 5.61 8.74 14.56
C GLY A 373 5.29 10.07 13.91
N ALA A 374 6.34 10.72 13.41
CA ALA A 374 6.26 12.11 12.98
C ALA A 374 5.50 12.27 11.66
N ILE A 375 4.73 13.35 11.52
CA ILE A 375 4.22 13.81 10.23
C ILE A 375 5.15 14.92 9.76
N ASP A 376 5.81 14.75 8.63
CA ASP A 376 6.86 15.67 8.19
C ASP A 376 6.82 15.88 6.67
N ASN A 377 7.67 16.74 6.14
CA ASN A 377 7.91 16.84 4.70
C ASN A 377 9.36 16.49 4.35
N THR A 378 9.72 16.49 3.07
CA THR A 378 11.05 16.12 2.56
C THR A 378 12.16 17.13 2.87
N GLY A 379 12.01 17.96 3.90
CA GLY A 379 13.01 18.95 4.34
C GLY A 379 12.96 20.26 3.57
N ASN A 380 11.94 20.47 2.75
CA ASN A 380 11.70 21.72 2.05
C ASN A 380 10.58 22.47 2.78
N ALA A 381 10.84 23.72 3.16
CA ALA A 381 9.86 24.52 3.87
C ALA A 381 8.60 24.77 3.03
N ASN A 382 7.45 24.86 3.70
CA ASN A 382 6.16 25.22 3.14
C ASN A 382 5.57 24.18 2.18
N LYS A 383 5.96 22.91 2.31
CA LYS A 383 5.35 21.80 1.56
C LYS A 383 4.25 21.12 2.34
N GLY A 384 3.23 20.70 1.61
CA GLY A 384 2.25 19.73 2.06
C GLY A 384 1.20 20.26 3.03
N VAL A 385 -0.02 19.76 2.88
CA VAL A 385 -1.16 20.06 3.74
C VAL A 385 -1.59 18.79 4.46
N VAL A 386 -1.84 18.89 5.76
CA VAL A 386 -2.39 17.80 6.57
C VAL A 386 -3.76 18.22 7.08
N ILE A 387 -4.79 17.39 6.89
CA ILE A 387 -6.17 17.69 7.23
C ILE A 387 -6.69 16.62 8.20
N PHE A 388 -7.20 17.05 9.35
CA PHE A 388 -7.87 16.20 10.33
C PHE A 388 -9.34 16.56 10.39
N THR A 389 -10.24 15.69 9.90
CA THR A 389 -11.69 15.87 10.06
C THR A 389 -12.31 14.90 11.05
N GLY A 390 -11.59 13.85 11.44
CA GLY A 390 -11.94 12.95 12.54
C GLY A 390 -11.18 13.30 13.82
N ALA A 391 -11.68 12.84 14.97
CA ALA A 391 -11.00 13.01 16.25
C ALA A 391 -9.64 12.29 16.26
N SER A 392 -8.56 13.06 16.26
CA SER A 392 -7.22 12.57 15.95
C SER A 392 -6.26 12.82 17.11
N THR A 393 -5.33 11.88 17.31
CA THR A 393 -4.20 12.04 18.21
C THR A 393 -2.91 11.84 17.43
N VAL A 394 -2.00 12.80 17.51
CA VAL A 394 -0.64 12.68 16.96
C VAL A 394 0.33 12.65 18.13
N THR A 395 1.02 11.52 18.31
CA THR A 395 1.87 11.30 19.50
C THR A 395 3.29 11.83 19.33
N ASP A 396 3.69 12.17 18.11
CA ASP A 396 5.03 12.67 17.76
C ASP A 396 4.92 14.03 17.06
N ASN A 397 6.04 14.55 16.58
CA ASN A 397 6.14 15.89 16.01
C ASN A 397 5.41 16.02 14.66
N ILE A 398 4.96 17.24 14.38
CA ILE A 398 4.41 17.66 13.09
C ILE A 398 5.36 18.70 12.47
N GLY A 399 5.85 18.46 11.25
CA GLY A 399 6.78 19.33 10.51
C GLY A 399 8.19 19.44 11.09
N ASN A 400 8.68 18.42 11.82
CA ASN A 400 9.94 18.52 12.57
C ASN A 400 11.15 18.98 11.72
N THR A 401 11.33 18.36 10.55
CA THR A 401 12.45 18.62 9.64
C THR A 401 12.27 19.95 8.93
N ALA A 402 11.09 20.21 8.36
CA ALA A 402 10.75 21.52 7.84
C ALA A 402 9.26 21.84 7.98
N VAL A 403 8.96 23.14 7.93
CA VAL A 403 7.62 23.68 8.15
C VAL A 403 6.62 23.14 7.13
N LEU A 404 5.50 22.59 7.57
CA LEU A 404 4.37 22.23 6.71
C LEU A 404 3.65 23.47 6.19
N ALA A 405 3.04 23.39 4.99
CA ALA A 405 2.26 24.49 4.45
C ALA A 405 1.07 24.82 5.35
N GLU A 406 0.33 23.79 5.78
CA GLU A 406 -0.85 23.96 6.64
C GLU A 406 -1.14 22.67 7.40
N VAL A 407 -1.60 22.82 8.64
CA VAL A 407 -2.33 21.80 9.38
C VAL A 407 -3.77 22.30 9.51
N SER A 408 -4.71 21.62 8.88
CA SER A 408 -6.13 21.95 8.90
C SER A 408 -6.87 21.02 9.84
N VAL A 409 -7.76 21.58 10.67
CA VAL A 409 -8.56 20.84 11.64
C VAL A 409 -10.02 21.19 11.39
N GLY A 410 -10.79 20.20 10.94
CA GLY A 410 -12.23 20.26 10.76
C GLY A 410 -13.00 20.06 12.07
N ALA A 411 -14.23 19.57 11.96
CA ALA A 411 -15.06 19.27 13.12
C ALA A 411 -14.43 18.13 13.95
N GLY A 412 -14.07 18.39 15.20
CA GLY A 412 -13.49 17.38 16.08
C GLY A 412 -12.22 17.83 16.79
N LEU A 413 -11.66 16.90 17.57
CA LEU A 413 -10.48 17.11 18.39
C LEU A 413 -9.22 16.67 17.64
N LEU A 414 -8.24 17.56 17.51
CA LEU A 414 -6.84 17.19 17.26
C LEU A 414 -6.06 17.34 18.57
N GLN A 415 -5.60 16.22 19.12
CA GLN A 415 -4.66 16.20 20.24
C GLN A 415 -3.24 16.02 19.73
N ILE A 416 -2.33 16.90 20.14
CA ILE A 416 -0.93 16.87 19.78
C ILE A 416 -0.10 16.64 21.04
N GLN A 417 0.53 15.48 21.11
CA GLN A 417 1.41 15.10 22.22
C GLN A 417 2.90 15.26 21.86
N GLY A 418 3.22 15.41 20.58
CA GLY A 418 4.58 15.70 20.12
C GLY A 418 5.12 17.03 20.66
N GLY A 419 6.45 17.14 20.75
CA GLY A 419 7.15 18.32 21.27
C GLY A 419 7.27 19.49 20.29
N VAL A 420 6.86 19.33 19.03
CA VAL A 420 7.06 20.30 17.94
C VAL A 420 5.92 20.24 16.91
N VAL A 421 5.37 21.40 16.52
CA VAL A 421 4.34 21.54 15.48
C VAL A 421 4.71 22.66 14.51
N LYS A 422 5.69 22.43 13.63
CA LYS A 422 6.14 23.43 12.65
C LYS A 422 5.21 23.43 11.44
N ALA A 423 4.26 24.35 11.43
CA ALA A 423 3.40 24.66 10.28
C ALA A 423 3.30 26.17 10.06
N ASN A 424 3.07 26.63 8.82
CA ASN A 424 2.81 28.06 8.56
C ASN A 424 1.46 28.50 9.12
N ALA A 425 0.52 27.56 9.22
CA ALA A 425 -0.74 27.79 9.89
C ALA A 425 -1.25 26.48 10.48
N ILE A 426 -1.88 26.59 11.64
CA ILE A 426 -2.89 25.63 12.08
C ILE A 426 -4.23 26.29 11.81
N ASN A 427 -4.98 25.79 10.83
CA ASN A 427 -6.26 26.36 10.42
C ASN A 427 -7.41 25.58 11.08
N LEU A 428 -8.27 26.28 11.81
CA LEU A 428 -9.45 25.68 12.45
C LEU A 428 -10.65 26.04 11.58
N THR A 429 -11.18 25.06 10.85
CA THR A 429 -12.11 25.31 9.73
C THR A 429 -13.57 25.14 10.10
N ASP A 430 -13.88 24.69 11.32
CA ASP A 430 -15.22 24.40 11.79
C ASP A 430 -15.47 24.93 13.20
N ASN A 431 -16.74 25.13 13.56
CA ASN A 431 -17.11 25.60 14.90
C ASN A 431 -16.84 24.56 15.99
N ALA A 432 -16.83 23.29 15.66
CA ALA A 432 -16.51 22.19 16.55
C ALA A 432 -15.01 21.81 16.50
N SER A 433 -14.17 22.58 15.80
CA SER A 433 -12.72 22.37 15.78
C SER A 433 -12.13 22.61 17.17
N VAL A 434 -11.39 21.61 17.67
CA VAL A 434 -10.64 21.69 18.93
C VAL A 434 -9.21 21.26 18.67
N VAL A 435 -8.24 22.10 19.02
CA VAL A 435 -6.83 21.68 19.07
C VAL A 435 -6.35 21.68 20.52
N THR A 436 -5.79 20.57 20.97
CA THR A 436 -5.24 20.43 22.32
C THR A 436 -3.77 20.08 22.25
N PHE A 437 -2.94 20.93 22.85
CA PHE A 437 -1.50 20.70 23.01
C PHE A 437 -1.25 20.06 24.37
N THR A 438 -0.80 18.80 24.39
CA THR A 438 -0.43 18.09 25.62
C THR A 438 1.08 17.89 25.77
N GLY A 439 1.86 18.32 24.78
CA GLY A 439 3.31 18.50 24.84
C GLY A 439 3.68 19.94 24.51
N ASP A 440 4.85 20.37 24.98
CA ASP A 440 5.45 21.65 24.55
C ASP A 440 5.39 21.75 23.03
N SER A 441 5.01 22.90 22.49
CA SER A 441 4.74 23.02 21.06
C SER A 441 5.22 24.34 20.51
N THR A 442 5.77 24.32 19.30
CA THR A 442 6.17 25.53 18.57
C THR A 442 5.48 25.56 17.22
N VAL A 443 4.53 26.48 17.06
CA VAL A 443 3.82 26.77 15.82
C VAL A 443 4.46 27.96 15.14
N THR A 444 5.04 27.78 13.95
CA THR A 444 5.82 28.83 13.29
C THR A 444 4.98 29.96 12.70
N GLY A 445 3.70 29.72 12.42
CA GLY A 445 2.79 30.79 12.02
C GLY A 445 1.52 30.85 12.86
N SER A 446 0.40 31.22 12.24
CA SER A 446 -0.84 31.53 12.97
C SER A 446 -1.59 30.26 13.40
N ILE A 447 -2.34 30.35 14.49
CA ILE A 447 -3.24 29.31 14.97
C ILE A 447 -4.67 29.87 14.89
N GLY A 448 -5.54 29.13 14.21
CA GLY A 448 -6.96 29.40 14.05
C GLY A 448 -7.35 30.30 12.88
N GLY A 449 -8.66 30.35 12.63
CA GLY A 449 -9.31 31.03 11.51
C GLY A 449 -10.14 32.24 11.94
N THR A 450 -10.74 32.94 10.99
CA THR A 450 -11.57 34.13 11.24
C THR A 450 -13.00 33.82 11.70
N GLU A 451 -13.41 32.56 11.65
CA GLU A 451 -14.76 32.10 12.03
C GLU A 451 -14.83 31.86 13.55
N LEU A 452 -15.77 32.57 14.19
CA LEU A 452 -15.84 32.76 15.64
C LEU A 452 -16.48 31.57 16.38
N PHE A 453 -15.94 30.33 16.31
CA PHE A 453 -16.43 29.21 17.15
C PHE A 453 -15.44 28.11 17.60
N ALA A 454 -14.17 28.09 17.15
CA ALA A 454 -13.22 27.01 17.50
C ALA A 454 -12.57 27.13 18.91
N THR A 455 -11.95 26.04 19.40
CA THR A 455 -11.26 26.01 20.71
C THR A 455 -9.78 25.62 20.59
N VAL A 456 -8.91 26.30 21.34
CA VAL A 456 -7.50 25.94 21.54
C VAL A 456 -7.24 25.67 23.02
N ASN A 457 -6.74 24.49 23.33
CA ASN A 457 -6.40 24.08 24.71
C ASN A 457 -4.88 23.94 24.85
N ILE A 458 -4.33 24.53 25.90
CA ILE A 458 -2.92 24.38 26.30
C ILE A 458 -2.90 23.53 27.56
N GLY A 459 -2.29 22.34 27.49
CA GLY A 459 -2.25 21.38 28.58
C GLY A 459 -1.54 21.90 29.83
N ALA A 460 -1.75 21.23 30.96
CA ALA A 460 -1.10 21.59 32.22
C ALA A 460 0.44 21.48 32.11
N GLY A 461 1.15 22.51 32.59
CA GLY A 461 2.60 22.59 32.53
C GLY A 461 3.20 22.77 31.13
N ILE A 462 2.36 22.97 30.10
CA ILE A 462 2.78 23.03 28.70
C ILE A 462 3.09 24.45 28.25
N THR A 463 4.12 24.60 27.44
CA THR A 463 4.46 25.83 26.74
C THR A 463 4.07 25.76 25.26
N LEU A 464 3.09 26.56 24.86
CA LEU A 464 2.75 26.80 23.46
C LEU A 464 3.48 28.06 22.96
N ARG A 465 4.29 27.91 21.90
CA ARG A 465 5.01 29.01 21.25
C ARG A 465 4.34 29.32 19.92
N ALA A 466 3.67 30.47 19.82
CA ALA A 466 3.01 30.94 18.61
C ALA A 466 3.90 31.95 17.86
N GLY A 467 4.30 31.61 16.64
CA GLY A 467 5.04 32.47 15.71
C GLY A 467 4.14 33.43 14.93
N GLY A 468 2.83 33.22 14.94
CA GLY A 468 1.80 34.07 14.34
C GLY A 468 0.74 34.54 15.33
N SER A 469 -0.41 34.96 14.79
CA SER A 469 -1.60 35.28 15.60
C SER A 469 -2.21 34.01 16.18
N LEU A 470 -2.87 34.11 17.32
CA LEU A 470 -3.72 33.07 17.88
C LEU A 470 -5.16 33.59 17.88
N ALA A 471 -6.02 32.99 17.07
CA ALA A 471 -7.41 33.37 16.91
C ALA A 471 -8.32 32.15 17.08
N ALA A 472 -9.03 32.09 18.21
CA ALA A 472 -10.03 31.07 18.49
C ALA A 472 -11.21 31.72 19.21
N ASN A 473 -12.26 30.97 19.47
CA ASN A 473 -13.34 31.43 20.33
C ASN A 473 -13.02 31.26 21.80
N ASN A 474 -12.46 30.12 22.12
CA ASN A 474 -12.04 29.78 23.46
C ASN A 474 -10.57 29.39 23.43
N ILE A 475 -9.80 29.96 24.35
CA ILE A 475 -8.41 29.63 24.59
C ILE A 475 -8.35 29.18 26.05
N ASP A 476 -8.20 27.87 26.27
CA ASP A 476 -8.21 27.26 27.59
C ASP A 476 -6.79 26.92 28.07
N PHE A 477 -6.50 27.24 29.32
CA PHE A 477 -5.21 27.06 29.96
C PHE A 477 -5.30 26.02 31.09
N GLY A 478 -4.59 24.90 30.91
CA GLY A 478 -4.31 23.95 31.98
C GLY A 478 -3.40 24.57 33.05
N ALA A 479 -3.37 23.96 34.24
CA ALA A 479 -2.58 24.45 35.37
C ALA A 479 -1.12 24.73 35.00
N ALA A 480 -0.59 25.91 35.37
CA ALA A 480 0.80 26.33 35.12
C ALA A 480 1.22 26.25 33.63
N SER A 481 0.33 26.58 32.71
CA SER A 481 0.62 26.60 31.27
C SER A 481 1.17 27.95 30.82
N ASN A 482 1.94 27.93 29.74
CA ASN A 482 2.58 29.09 29.15
C ASN A 482 2.12 29.29 27.70
N LEU A 483 1.81 30.53 27.34
CA LEU A 483 1.68 30.95 25.94
C LEU A 483 2.78 31.95 25.63
N GLU A 484 3.64 31.65 24.66
CA GLU A 484 4.69 32.55 24.19
C GLU A 484 4.39 33.03 22.78
N PHE A 485 4.23 34.33 22.58
CA PHE A 485 4.27 34.90 21.23
C PHE A 485 5.72 35.13 20.84
N ASN A 486 6.22 34.45 19.81
CA ASN A 486 7.60 34.48 19.34
C ASN A 486 7.72 34.95 17.86
N GLY A 487 6.69 35.61 17.33
CA GLY A 487 6.65 35.98 15.91
C GLY A 487 7.73 36.98 15.46
N PRO A 488 8.11 36.96 14.17
CA PRO A 488 9.12 37.87 13.59
C PRO A 488 8.73 39.36 13.60
N ALA A 489 9.64 40.24 13.18
CA ALA A 489 9.34 41.68 13.08
C ALA A 489 8.40 41.99 11.91
N GLY A 490 7.81 43.20 11.91
CA GLY A 490 7.06 43.73 10.76
C GLY A 490 5.59 43.29 10.65
N LYS A 491 5.07 42.57 11.66
CA LYS A 491 3.65 42.18 11.75
C LYS A 491 3.07 42.53 13.12
N ASN A 492 1.75 42.66 13.19
CA ASN A 492 1.00 42.62 14.44
C ASN A 492 0.46 41.20 14.63
N TYR A 493 0.50 40.72 15.87
CA TYR A 493 0.04 39.40 16.27
C TYR A 493 -1.20 39.55 17.13
N ASN A 494 -2.33 39.07 16.64
CA ASN A 494 -3.57 39.16 17.37
C ASN A 494 -3.71 37.94 18.29
N LEU A 495 -4.10 38.20 19.54
CA LEU A 495 -4.67 37.22 20.46
C LEU A 495 -6.18 37.48 20.52
N ILE A 496 -6.96 36.58 19.93
CA ILE A 496 -8.41 36.69 19.80
C ILE A 496 -9.03 35.44 20.39
N GLY A 497 -10.00 35.62 21.29
CA GLY A 497 -10.76 34.55 21.93
C GLY A 497 -10.98 34.81 23.41
N THR A 498 -12.05 34.22 23.93
CA THR A 498 -12.31 34.15 25.37
C THR A 498 -11.22 33.29 26.01
N ILE A 499 -10.48 33.85 26.95
CA ILE A 499 -9.49 33.14 27.75
C ILE A 499 -10.22 32.46 28.91
N ALA A 500 -10.26 31.13 28.88
CA ALA A 500 -10.71 30.30 29.98
C ALA A 500 -9.54 29.93 30.88
N ASN A 501 -9.80 29.84 32.19
CA ASN A 501 -8.79 29.47 33.19
C ASN A 501 -7.51 30.31 33.12
N GLY A 502 -7.62 31.61 32.80
CA GLY A 502 -6.47 32.52 32.69
C GLY A 502 -5.62 32.60 33.97
N ASN A 503 -6.20 32.31 35.14
CA ASN A 503 -5.48 32.21 36.41
C ASN A 503 -4.42 31.08 36.43
N ASN A 504 -4.44 30.16 35.48
CA ASN A 504 -3.42 29.14 35.28
C ASN A 504 -2.30 29.56 34.33
N ALA A 505 -2.48 30.68 33.63
CA ALA A 505 -1.71 31.05 32.44
C ALA A 505 -0.57 32.04 32.76
N THR A 506 0.59 31.78 32.16
CA THR A 506 1.63 32.79 31.95
C THR A 506 1.72 33.14 30.48
N LEU A 507 1.52 34.42 30.15
CA LEU A 507 1.65 34.96 28.82
C LEU A 507 3.01 35.65 28.66
N ASN A 508 3.85 35.17 27.75
CA ASN A 508 5.16 35.76 27.44
C ASN A 508 5.12 36.48 26.08
N ILE A 509 5.39 37.78 26.10
CA ILE A 509 5.44 38.62 24.89
C ILE A 509 6.90 38.74 24.46
N ASN A 510 7.33 37.81 23.61
CA ASN A 510 8.68 37.74 23.07
C ASN A 510 8.75 38.19 21.59
N ALA A 511 7.61 38.30 20.92
CA ALA A 511 7.49 38.59 19.50
C ALA A 511 8.19 39.90 19.15
N ALA A 512 8.85 39.96 18.00
CA ALA A 512 9.50 41.18 17.54
C ALA A 512 8.50 42.22 17.00
N GLY A 513 7.28 41.79 16.65
CA GLY A 513 6.15 42.67 16.36
C GLY A 513 5.29 42.98 17.58
N THR A 514 4.22 43.74 17.36
CA THR A 514 3.26 44.09 18.43
C THR A 514 2.29 42.94 18.66
N VAL A 515 2.09 42.51 19.91
CA VAL A 515 1.02 41.57 20.27
C VAL A 515 -0.19 42.36 20.76
N ILE A 516 -1.38 42.05 20.24
CA ILE A 516 -2.64 42.75 20.53
C ILE A 516 -3.66 41.74 21.08
N ALA A 517 -3.96 41.82 22.38
CA ALA A 517 -5.08 41.11 22.97
C ALA A 517 -6.38 41.85 22.68
N ASN A 518 -7.35 41.13 22.12
CA ASN A 518 -8.56 41.69 21.51
C ASN A 518 -9.85 41.20 22.19
N ASP A 519 -9.72 40.62 23.37
CA ASP A 519 -10.81 40.14 24.22
C ASP A 519 -10.56 40.57 25.68
N VAL A 520 -11.62 40.94 26.40
CA VAL A 520 -11.54 41.46 27.76
C VAL A 520 -11.08 40.44 28.79
N SER A 521 -11.28 39.15 28.50
CA SER A 521 -10.82 38.05 29.34
C SER A 521 -9.29 37.99 29.49
N ILE A 522 -8.53 38.79 28.74
CA ILE A 522 -7.09 39.02 28.99
C ILE A 522 -6.81 39.48 30.43
N GLY A 523 -7.77 40.18 31.03
CA GLY A 523 -7.74 40.58 32.43
C GLY A 523 -7.76 39.40 33.42
N THR A 524 -8.04 38.16 32.97
CA THR A 524 -8.03 36.97 33.83
C THR A 524 -6.65 36.29 33.93
N VAL A 525 -5.70 36.64 33.05
CA VAL A 525 -4.39 35.98 32.95
C VAL A 525 -3.55 36.24 34.20
N ALA A 526 -3.07 35.19 34.86
CA ALA A 526 -2.32 35.29 36.12
C ALA A 526 -1.02 36.10 35.98
N GLN A 527 -0.26 35.87 34.91
CA GLN A 527 0.98 36.61 34.67
C GLN A 527 1.14 36.98 33.19
N ILE A 528 1.45 38.25 32.93
CA ILE A 528 1.85 38.76 31.62
C ILE A 528 3.26 39.30 31.72
N ASN A 529 4.19 38.68 31.00
CA ASN A 529 5.59 39.09 30.91
C ASN A 529 5.84 39.80 29.58
N ILE A 530 6.11 41.09 29.63
CA ILE A 530 6.51 41.88 28.46
C ILE A 530 8.04 41.93 28.43
N GLN A 531 8.66 41.23 27.48
CA GLN A 531 10.12 41.19 27.42
C GLN A 531 10.72 42.55 27.04
N ASN A 532 12.03 42.73 27.24
CA ASN A 532 12.71 43.96 26.88
C ASN A 532 12.53 44.28 25.38
N ASN A 533 12.31 45.56 25.06
CA ASN A 533 12.02 46.06 23.71
C ASN A 533 10.75 45.49 23.07
N LYS A 534 9.83 44.88 23.83
CA LYS A 534 8.60 44.29 23.28
C LYS A 534 7.38 45.15 23.58
N ILE A 535 6.39 45.04 22.71
CA ILE A 535 5.16 45.83 22.76
C ILE A 535 3.97 44.89 22.92
N PHE A 536 3.19 45.14 23.96
CA PHE A 536 1.90 44.52 24.18
C PHE A 536 0.79 45.56 24.18
N VAL A 537 -0.34 45.24 23.58
CA VAL A 537 -1.53 46.08 23.53
C VAL A 537 -2.71 45.30 24.09
N ILE A 538 -3.41 45.88 25.05
CA ILE A 538 -4.74 45.44 25.47
C ILE A 538 -5.74 46.33 24.73
N ASN A 539 -6.50 45.75 23.81
CA ASN A 539 -7.58 46.42 23.11
C ASN A 539 -8.92 46.07 23.76
N ALA A 540 -9.49 47.04 24.45
CA ALA A 540 -10.71 46.89 25.24
C ALA A 540 -11.99 46.76 24.38
N LYS A 541 -11.94 47.14 23.08
CA LYS A 541 -13.06 47.03 22.11
C LYS A 541 -14.45 47.43 22.67
N ASN A 542 -14.56 48.62 23.26
CA ASN A 542 -15.76 49.16 23.89
C ASN A 542 -16.24 48.40 25.15
N ALA A 543 -15.42 47.56 25.77
CA ALA A 543 -15.73 46.87 27.02
C ALA A 543 -14.71 47.20 28.11
N ASP A 544 -15.06 46.91 29.37
CA ASP A 544 -14.15 47.11 30.50
C ASP A 544 -13.20 45.90 30.61
N VAL A 545 -11.92 46.16 30.89
CA VAL A 545 -10.92 45.12 31.19
C VAL A 545 -10.55 45.23 32.65
N ASP A 546 -10.99 44.26 33.45
CA ASP A 546 -10.65 44.17 34.86
C ASP A 546 -9.30 43.46 35.04
N ILE A 547 -8.37 44.11 35.75
CA ILE A 547 -7.14 43.49 36.23
C ILE A 547 -7.29 43.35 37.76
N LEU A 548 -7.36 42.12 38.23
CA LEU A 548 -7.59 41.70 39.62
C LEU A 548 -6.29 41.67 40.44
N ASP A 549 -6.42 41.77 41.77
CA ASP A 549 -5.31 41.90 42.73
C ASP A 549 -4.26 40.76 42.71
N ALA A 550 -4.61 39.57 42.19
CA ALA A 550 -3.73 38.40 42.16
C ALA A 550 -2.93 38.26 40.85
N GLN A 551 -3.08 39.19 39.90
CA GLN A 551 -2.46 39.11 38.57
C GLN A 551 -1.29 40.08 38.44
N ALA A 552 -0.27 39.67 37.69
CA ALA A 552 0.96 40.46 37.53
C ALA A 552 1.21 40.80 36.06
N ILE A 553 1.44 42.08 35.78
CA ILE A 553 2.05 42.52 34.51
C ILE A 553 3.49 42.94 34.79
N SER A 554 4.43 42.16 34.26
CA SER A 554 5.87 42.36 34.46
C SER A 554 6.53 42.97 33.22
N PHE A 555 7.23 44.08 33.41
CA PHE A 555 8.10 44.69 32.40
C PHE A 555 9.52 44.18 32.61
N LYS A 556 10.02 43.30 31.72
CA LYS A 556 11.34 42.65 31.90
C LYS A 556 12.51 43.47 31.34
N GLY A 557 12.30 44.72 30.98
CA GLY A 557 13.36 45.65 30.62
C GLY A 557 12.87 47.08 30.42
N ALA A 558 13.81 48.03 30.41
CA ALA A 558 13.52 49.46 30.35
C ALA A 558 12.71 49.91 29.12
N ALA A 559 12.73 49.12 28.05
CA ALA A 559 12.03 49.41 26.79
C ALA A 559 10.81 48.50 26.55
N SER A 560 10.38 47.73 27.55
CA SER A 560 9.11 47.00 27.53
C SER A 560 7.94 48.00 27.56
N ARG A 561 6.91 47.80 26.73
CA ARG A 561 5.80 48.74 26.59
C ARG A 561 4.45 48.03 26.63
N LEU A 562 3.55 48.57 27.45
CA LEU A 562 2.13 48.23 27.46
C LEU A 562 1.35 49.42 26.92
N PHE A 563 0.47 49.17 25.96
CA PHE A 563 -0.53 50.14 25.53
C PHE A 563 -1.92 49.64 25.87
N LEU A 564 -2.76 50.58 26.31
CA LEU A 564 -4.19 50.35 26.46
C LEU A 564 -4.87 51.09 25.32
N ALA A 565 -5.62 50.35 24.53
CA ALA A 565 -6.32 50.85 23.37
C ALA A 565 -7.82 50.57 23.52
N ASN A 566 -8.63 51.45 22.95
CA ASN A 566 -10.06 51.25 22.85
C ASN A 566 -10.47 51.53 21.41
N VAL A 567 -10.21 50.56 20.53
CA VAL A 567 -10.44 50.69 19.10
C VAL A 567 -11.47 49.65 18.71
N SER A 568 -12.70 50.11 18.53
CA SER A 568 -13.78 49.34 17.90
C SER A 568 -13.98 49.79 16.45
N LEU A 569 -14.53 48.91 15.62
CA LEU A 569 -15.01 49.27 14.28
C LEU A 569 -16.30 50.13 14.32
N GLN A 570 -16.87 50.36 15.51
CA GLN A 570 -18.07 51.17 15.72
C GLN A 570 -17.89 52.10 16.94
N MET A 571 -17.59 53.36 16.65
CA MET A 571 -17.43 54.47 17.59
C MET A 571 -18.73 54.81 18.33
N ILE A 572 -19.15 54.01 19.33
CA ILE A 572 -20.18 54.43 20.29
C ILE A 572 -19.92 53.73 21.65
N GLU A 573 -18.99 54.28 22.46
CA GLU A 573 -19.09 54.45 23.92
C GLU A 573 -17.71 54.67 24.58
N LEU A 574 -17.71 55.48 25.65
CA LEU A 574 -16.53 55.87 26.42
C LEU A 574 -16.22 54.79 27.46
N SER A 575 -15.32 53.86 27.16
CA SER A 575 -14.88 52.82 28.12
C SER A 575 -13.99 53.42 29.20
N LEU A 576 -14.33 53.19 30.48
CA LEU A 576 -13.55 53.66 31.63
C LEU A 576 -12.54 52.58 32.02
N LEU A 577 -11.23 52.92 32.04
CA LEU A 577 -10.27 52.08 32.74
C LEU A 577 -10.48 52.26 34.25
N LYS A 578 -11.20 51.32 34.86
CA LYS A 578 -11.48 51.34 36.31
C LYS A 578 -10.39 50.57 37.06
N ILE A 579 -9.30 51.26 37.40
CA ILE A 579 -8.34 50.76 38.40
C ILE A 579 -9.01 50.91 39.77
N ILE A 580 -9.49 49.82 40.35
CA ILE A 580 -10.19 49.85 41.63
C ILE A 580 -9.16 49.71 42.78
N TYR A 581 -8.96 50.82 43.53
CA TYR A 581 -8.40 50.98 44.89
C TYR A 581 -6.90 51.26 45.14
N PRO A 582 -6.54 51.85 46.31
CA PRO A 582 -5.55 52.93 46.43
C PRO A 582 -4.38 52.46 47.28
N VAL A 583 -3.58 51.53 46.78
CA VAL A 583 -2.25 51.30 47.34
C VAL A 583 -1.32 51.27 46.16
N LEU A 584 -0.41 52.24 46.18
CA LEU A 584 0.71 52.38 45.26
C LEU A 584 1.24 50.99 44.88
N LEU A 585 0.97 50.57 43.64
CA LEU A 585 1.61 49.42 43.04
C LEU A 585 3.11 49.61 43.25
N THR A 586 3.74 48.70 43.97
CA THR A 586 5.20 48.62 43.96
C THR A 586 5.57 48.18 42.55
N VAL A 587 5.78 49.16 41.66
CA VAL A 587 6.49 48.95 40.42
C VAL A 587 7.92 48.60 40.83
N VAL A 588 8.22 47.31 40.93
CA VAL A 588 9.61 46.86 41.04
C VAL A 588 10.24 47.10 39.68
N VAL A 589 10.83 48.28 39.52
CA VAL A 589 11.82 48.54 38.48
C VAL A 589 13.12 47.92 39.01
N SER A 590 13.48 46.74 38.51
CA SER A 590 14.82 46.17 38.68
C SER A 590 15.72 46.58 37.53
#